data_AF-A0A7S4BJV6-F1
#
_entry.id   AF-A0A7S4BJV6-F1
#
_cell.length_a   1.000
_cell.length_b   1.000
_cell.length_c   1.000
_cell.angle_alpha   90.00
_cell.angle_beta   90.00
_cell.angle_gamma   90.00
#
_symmetry.space_group_name_H-M   'P 1'
#
loop_
_entity.id
_entity.type
_entity.pdbx_description
1 polymer ?
#
loop_
_entity_poly.entity_id
_entity_poly.type
_entity_poly.pdbx_seq_one_letter_code
_entity_poly.pdbx_strand_id
1 'polypeptide(L)'
;GAELRIDKEEDVLHLKQLPSFDDALRPHDAELLLQYLTVPYLRVPLLLRFFSQPSHLHALGSTKLQAALDAALFEPGLWQVVARKELPKLVPAPSREHLATPAGILFNELTKSPAAVTQPIVRMVETAIDLDAGHYTPSSLNCSAILYVMRVATRL
;
A
#
# COMPACT_ATOMS: atom_id res chain seq x y z
N GLY A 1 7.49 -22.86 -13.78
CA GLY A 1 6.06 -22.62 -14.08
C GLY A 1 5.97 -21.27 -14.72
N ALA A 2 5.09 -21.07 -15.71
CA ALA A 2 4.91 -19.75 -16.31
C ALA A 2 4.52 -18.74 -15.23
N GLU A 3 5.24 -17.61 -15.16
CA GLU A 3 4.87 -16.50 -14.27
C GLU A 3 3.49 -16.00 -14.67
N LEU A 4 2.52 -16.12 -13.76
CA LEU A 4 1.17 -15.59 -13.98
C LEU A 4 1.24 -14.08 -13.78
N ARG A 5 1.07 -13.32 -14.86
CA ARG A 5 1.03 -11.86 -14.81
C ARG A 5 -0.36 -11.39 -14.36
N ILE A 6 -0.39 -10.49 -13.38
CA ILE A 6 -1.61 -9.86 -12.84
C ILE A 6 -1.62 -8.41 -13.31
N ASP A 7 -2.62 -8.00 -14.09
CA ASP A 7 -2.76 -6.63 -14.61
C ASP A 7 -4.00 -5.90 -14.04
N LYS A 8 -5.03 -6.64 -13.63
CA LYS A 8 -6.32 -6.11 -13.15
C LYS A 8 -6.86 -6.90 -11.96
N GLU A 9 -7.85 -6.32 -11.29
CA GLU A 9 -8.58 -6.92 -10.18
C GLU A 9 -9.15 -8.31 -10.51
N GLU A 10 -9.74 -8.47 -11.70
CA GLU A 10 -10.32 -9.73 -12.17
C GLU A 10 -9.29 -10.87 -12.23
N ASP A 11 -8.02 -10.57 -12.56
CA ASP A 11 -6.95 -11.57 -12.57
C ASP A 11 -6.68 -12.12 -11.15
N VAL A 12 -6.85 -11.28 -10.13
CA VAL A 12 -6.69 -11.67 -8.71
C VAL A 12 -7.79 -12.66 -8.31
N LEU A 13 -9.03 -12.44 -8.76
CA LEU A 13 -10.18 -13.32 -8.47
C LEU A 13 -10.00 -14.74 -9.04
N HIS A 14 -9.18 -14.89 -10.06
CA HIS A 14 -8.91 -16.18 -10.71
C HIS A 14 -7.68 -16.91 -10.15
N LEU A 15 -7.02 -16.36 -9.13
CA LEU A 15 -5.90 -17.01 -8.47
C LEU A 15 -6.37 -18.26 -7.70
N LYS A 16 -5.77 -19.41 -8.03
CA LYS A 16 -6.04 -20.68 -7.31
C LYS A 16 -5.51 -20.69 -5.88
N GLN A 17 -4.43 -19.93 -5.64
CA GLN A 17 -3.76 -19.84 -4.35
C GLN A 17 -3.33 -18.40 -4.13
N LEU A 18 -3.73 -17.85 -2.98
CA LEU A 18 -3.31 -16.53 -2.55
C LEU A 18 -2.02 -16.64 -1.72
N PRO A 19 -1.12 -15.65 -1.79
CA PRO A 19 0.01 -15.58 -0.88
C PRO A 19 -0.49 -15.42 0.55
N SER A 20 -0.01 -16.25 1.47
CA SER A 20 -0.40 -16.16 2.88
C SER A 20 0.38 -15.10 3.67
N PHE A 21 1.45 -14.54 3.09
CA PHE A 21 2.35 -13.58 3.74
C PHE A 21 2.85 -14.05 5.11
N ASP A 22 3.24 -15.32 5.21
CA ASP A 22 3.64 -15.96 6.48
C ASP A 22 2.47 -16.03 7.48
N ASP A 23 1.27 -16.27 6.93
CA ASP A 23 -0.03 -16.31 7.62
C ASP A 23 -0.38 -15.00 8.36
N ALA A 24 0.28 -13.89 7.99
CA ALA A 24 0.05 -12.57 8.56
C ALA A 24 -1.28 -11.94 8.14
N LEU A 25 -1.87 -12.40 7.03
CA LEU A 25 -3.19 -11.96 6.56
C LEU A 25 -4.12 -13.15 6.36
N ARG A 26 -5.40 -12.95 6.67
CA ARG A 26 -6.45 -13.89 6.30
C ARG A 26 -6.59 -13.91 4.77
N PRO A 27 -7.05 -15.02 4.16
CA PRO A 27 -7.17 -15.12 2.70
C PRO A 27 -7.96 -13.96 2.07
N HIS A 28 -9.08 -13.55 2.69
CA HIS A 28 -9.87 -12.42 2.21
C HIS A 28 -9.09 -11.09 2.22
N ASP A 29 -8.33 -10.83 3.29
CA ASP A 29 -7.54 -9.60 3.42
C ASP A 29 -6.36 -9.60 2.43
N ALA A 30 -5.75 -10.77 2.18
CA ALA A 30 -4.71 -10.93 1.18
C ALA A 30 -5.24 -10.69 -0.25
N GLU A 31 -6.43 -11.20 -0.57
CA GLU A 31 -7.10 -10.94 -1.85
C GLU A 31 -7.37 -9.45 -2.03
N LEU A 32 -7.96 -8.79 -1.03
CA LEU A 32 -8.27 -7.37 -1.08
C LEU A 32 -7.01 -6.51 -1.23
N LEU A 33 -5.93 -6.86 -0.53
CA LEU A 33 -4.63 -6.20 -0.67
C LEU A 33 -4.10 -6.32 -2.11
N LEU A 34 -4.15 -7.52 -2.68
CA LEU A 34 -3.73 -7.75 -4.07
C LEU A 34 -4.58 -6.95 -5.06
N GLN A 35 -5.90 -6.87 -4.86
CA GLN A 35 -6.78 -6.05 -5.68
C GLN A 35 -6.39 -4.57 -5.60
N TYR A 36 -6.12 -4.03 -4.41
CA TYR A 36 -5.65 -2.65 -4.23
C TYR A 36 -4.34 -2.37 -4.97
N LEU A 37 -3.41 -3.33 -5.02
CA LEU A 37 -2.16 -3.21 -5.78
C LEU A 37 -2.39 -3.03 -7.29
N THR A 38 -3.52 -3.53 -7.82
CA THR A 38 -3.85 -3.38 -9.26
C THR A 38 -4.42 -2.00 -9.63
N VAL A 39 -4.77 -1.16 -8.63
CA VAL A 39 -5.43 0.15 -8.85
C VAL A 39 -4.39 1.27 -9.00
N PRO A 40 -4.05 1.75 -10.21
CA PRO A 40 -2.79 2.48 -10.44
C PRO A 40 -2.66 3.82 -9.72
N TYR A 41 -3.76 4.48 -9.38
CA TYR A 41 -3.74 5.81 -8.77
C TYR A 41 -4.16 5.76 -7.29
N LEU A 42 -5.23 5.03 -6.98
CA LEU A 42 -5.76 4.95 -5.61
C LEU A 42 -5.01 3.96 -4.72
N ARG A 43 -4.02 3.21 -5.25
CA ARG A 43 -3.27 2.22 -4.47
C ARG A 43 -2.70 2.77 -3.18
N VAL A 44 -2.00 3.92 -3.21
CA VAL A 44 -1.38 4.52 -2.03
C VAL A 44 -2.40 4.76 -0.90
N PRO A 45 -3.48 5.55 -1.10
CA PRO A 45 -4.45 5.78 -0.04
C PRO A 45 -5.22 4.52 0.37
N LEU A 46 -5.49 3.58 -0.55
CA LEU A 46 -6.17 2.33 -0.23
C LEU A 46 -5.32 1.43 0.69
N LEU A 47 -4.03 1.27 0.38
CA LEU A 47 -3.11 0.46 1.18
C LEU A 47 -2.85 1.08 2.56
N LEU A 48 -2.63 2.40 2.62
CA LEU A 48 -2.45 3.08 3.90
C LEU A 48 -3.69 2.95 4.77
N ARG A 49 -4.89 3.14 4.19
CA ARG A 49 -6.15 2.93 4.90
C ARG A 49 -6.29 1.49 5.37
N PHE A 50 -5.94 0.50 4.54
CA PHE A 50 -6.00 -0.91 4.90
C PHE A 50 -5.16 -1.23 6.14
N PHE A 51 -3.89 -0.79 6.18
CA PHE A 51 -3.01 -1.05 7.33
C PHE A 51 -3.25 -0.14 8.54
N SER A 52 -3.96 0.99 8.36
CA SER A 52 -4.42 1.82 9.50
C SER A 52 -5.56 1.20 10.29
N GLN A 53 -6.14 0.09 9.83
CA GLN A 53 -7.12 -0.66 10.61
C GLN A 53 -6.41 -1.47 11.69
N PRO A 54 -6.86 -1.42 12.97
CA PRO A 54 -6.22 -2.16 14.05
C PRO A 54 -6.08 -3.66 13.79
N SER A 55 -7.01 -4.25 13.04
CA SER A 55 -6.99 -5.65 12.64
C SER A 55 -5.87 -6.02 11.67
N HIS A 56 -5.22 -5.06 11.01
CA HIS A 56 -4.22 -5.35 9.97
C HIS A 56 -2.82 -4.84 10.32
N LEU A 57 -2.69 -3.93 11.30
CA LEU A 57 -1.40 -3.30 11.59
C LEU A 57 -0.33 -4.32 12.02
N HIS A 58 -0.71 -5.34 12.80
CA HIS A 58 0.19 -6.41 13.22
C HIS A 58 0.77 -7.22 12.04
N ALA A 59 0.07 -7.26 10.91
CA ALA A 59 0.53 -7.96 9.70
C ALA A 59 1.77 -7.29 9.10
N LEU A 60 1.99 -6.00 9.37
CA LEU A 60 3.24 -5.31 9.01
C LEU A 60 4.46 -5.83 9.78
N GLY A 61 4.31 -6.83 10.67
CA GLY A 61 5.45 -7.60 11.16
C GLY A 61 6.12 -8.46 10.09
N SER A 62 5.38 -8.85 9.03
CA SER A 62 5.90 -9.62 7.90
C SER A 62 6.76 -8.76 6.97
N THR A 63 8.00 -9.19 6.72
CA THR A 63 8.92 -8.50 5.82
C THR A 63 8.42 -8.46 4.37
N LYS A 64 7.62 -9.44 3.95
CA LYS A 64 7.00 -9.48 2.61
C LYS A 64 5.97 -8.35 2.46
N LEU A 65 5.16 -8.11 3.49
CA LEU A 65 4.17 -7.02 3.49
C LEU A 65 4.83 -5.65 3.62
N GLN A 66 5.88 -5.53 4.44
CA GLN A 66 6.71 -4.32 4.50
C GLN A 66 7.30 -3.99 3.12
N ALA A 67 7.87 -4.98 2.42
CA ALA A 67 8.43 -4.79 1.10
C ALA A 67 7.36 -4.42 0.05
N ALA A 68 6.19 -5.06 0.09
CA ALA A 68 5.08 -4.75 -0.80
C ALA A 68 4.56 -3.32 -0.59
N LEU A 69 4.41 -2.89 0.66
CA LEU A 69 3.98 -1.54 0.99
C LEU A 69 5.03 -0.49 0.62
N ASP A 70 6.31 -0.72 0.95
CA ASP A 70 7.41 0.17 0.54
C ASP A 70 7.45 0.31 -0.99
N ALA A 71 7.36 -0.79 -1.73
CA ALA A 71 7.31 -0.76 -3.19
C ALA A 71 6.12 0.05 -3.70
N ALA A 72 4.92 -0.18 -3.15
CA ALA A 72 3.71 0.50 -3.59
C ALA A 72 3.69 2.02 -3.28
N LEU A 73 4.30 2.43 -2.17
CA LEU A 73 4.40 3.83 -1.74
C LEU A 73 5.48 4.59 -2.52
N PHE A 74 6.65 3.98 -2.69
CA PHE A 74 7.85 4.66 -3.19
C PHE A 74 8.19 4.33 -4.65
N GLU A 75 7.39 3.53 -5.35
CA GLU A 75 7.60 3.36 -6.78
C GLU A 75 7.36 4.69 -7.55
N PRO A 76 8.20 4.97 -8.56
CA PRO A 76 8.07 6.20 -9.35
C PRO A 76 6.81 6.22 -10.23
N GLY A 77 6.31 5.04 -10.64
CA GLY A 77 5.16 4.93 -11.52
C GLY A 77 5.39 5.53 -12.92
N LEU A 78 4.31 5.92 -13.60
CA LEU A 78 4.38 6.63 -14.88
C LEU A 78 4.87 8.06 -14.66
N TRP A 79 5.85 8.48 -15.46
CA TRP A 79 6.47 9.79 -15.33
C TRP A 79 5.99 10.79 -16.39
N GLN A 80 5.84 12.05 -16.01
CA GLN A 80 5.61 13.17 -16.94
C GLN A 80 6.38 14.43 -16.50
N VAL A 81 6.97 15.16 -17.45
CA VAL A 81 7.72 16.40 -17.18
C VAL A 81 6.81 17.49 -16.62
N VAL A 82 5.72 17.79 -17.35
CA VAL A 82 4.85 18.92 -17.06
C VAL A 82 3.71 18.41 -16.19
N ALA A 83 3.50 19.01 -15.01
CA ALA A 83 2.43 18.61 -14.07
C ALA A 83 0.99 18.84 -14.59
N ARG A 84 0.85 19.46 -15.77
CA ARG A 84 -0.45 19.65 -16.42
C ARG A 84 -1.01 18.29 -16.83
N LYS A 85 -2.27 18.05 -16.49
CA LYS A 85 -3.00 16.84 -16.83
C LYS A 85 -3.96 17.11 -17.98
N GLU A 86 -3.93 16.26 -18.99
CA GLU A 86 -5.01 16.19 -19.97
C GLU A 86 -6.07 15.22 -19.46
N LEU A 87 -7.31 15.69 -19.37
CA LEU A 87 -8.41 14.88 -18.91
C LEU A 87 -8.78 13.85 -19.99
N PRO A 88 -8.98 12.57 -19.63
CA PRO A 88 -9.46 11.58 -20.58
C PRO A 88 -10.84 11.96 -21.08
N LYS A 89 -11.06 11.77 -22.40
CA LYS A 89 -12.33 12.09 -23.07
C LYS A 89 -13.31 10.92 -23.14
N LEU A 90 -12.85 9.72 -22.79
CA LEU A 90 -13.61 8.46 -22.88
C LEU A 90 -13.56 7.71 -21.55
N VAL A 91 -14.61 6.94 -21.28
CA VAL A 91 -14.69 6.00 -20.16
C VAL A 91 -15.06 4.62 -20.72
N PRO A 92 -14.21 3.59 -20.56
CA PRO A 92 -12.86 3.65 -19.98
C PRO A 92 -11.87 4.44 -20.86
N ALA A 93 -10.86 5.03 -20.23
CA ALA A 93 -9.79 5.72 -20.96
C ALA A 93 -8.93 4.72 -21.75
N PRO A 94 -8.48 5.07 -22.97
CA PRO A 94 -7.69 4.17 -23.82
C PRO A 94 -6.27 3.93 -23.30
N SER A 95 -5.72 4.88 -22.53
CA SER A 95 -4.40 4.78 -21.90
C SER A 95 -4.44 5.31 -20.46
N ARG A 96 -3.45 4.92 -19.65
CA ARG A 96 -3.24 5.39 -18.27
C ARG A 96 -2.30 6.60 -18.18
N GLU A 97 -1.89 7.18 -19.31
CA GLU A 97 -0.92 8.29 -19.36
C GLU A 97 -1.39 9.51 -18.56
N HIS A 98 -2.70 9.76 -18.53
CA HIS A 98 -3.30 10.82 -17.71
C HIS A 98 -3.06 10.65 -16.19
N LEU A 99 -2.60 9.48 -15.73
CA LEU A 99 -2.22 9.21 -14.34
C LEU A 99 -0.74 9.53 -14.04
N ALA A 100 0.10 9.78 -15.04
CA ALA A 100 1.54 9.98 -14.88
C ALA A 100 1.90 11.20 -14.01
N THR A 101 2.94 11.15 -13.19
CA THR A 101 3.28 12.25 -12.27
C THR A 101 4.75 12.64 -12.40
N PRO A 102 5.14 13.88 -12.09
CA PRO A 102 6.55 14.27 -12.14
C PRO A 102 7.40 13.66 -11.02
N ALA A 103 6.80 13.28 -9.89
CA ALA A 103 7.49 12.87 -8.66
C ALA A 103 6.88 11.62 -7.99
N GLY A 104 6.15 10.78 -8.73
CA GLY A 104 5.48 9.60 -8.19
C GLY A 104 4.12 9.89 -7.56
N ILE A 105 3.35 8.81 -7.34
CA ILE A 105 1.96 8.88 -6.86
C ILE A 105 1.90 9.43 -5.44
N LEU A 106 2.82 9.02 -4.56
CA LEU A 106 2.85 9.46 -3.17
C LEU A 106 2.98 10.99 -3.04
N PHE A 107 3.92 11.61 -3.75
CA PHE A 107 4.07 13.07 -3.75
C PHE A 107 2.83 13.78 -4.30
N ASN A 108 2.24 13.21 -5.35
CA ASN A 108 1.02 13.75 -5.93
C ASN A 108 -0.15 13.69 -4.94
N GLU A 109 -0.31 12.57 -4.21
CA GLU A 109 -1.31 12.44 -3.13
C GLU A 109 -1.04 13.40 -1.97
N LEU A 110 0.20 13.53 -1.50
CA LEU A 110 0.56 14.50 -0.45
C LEU A 110 0.24 15.95 -0.85
N THR A 111 0.40 16.29 -2.14
CA THR A 111 0.15 17.66 -2.62
C THR A 111 -1.33 17.95 -2.85
N LYS A 112 -2.10 16.95 -3.32
CA LYS A 112 -3.49 17.14 -3.77
C LYS A 112 -4.53 16.62 -2.79
N SER A 113 -4.18 15.63 -1.97
CA SER A 113 -5.05 14.96 -1.00
C SER A 113 -4.25 14.52 0.25
N PRO A 114 -3.58 15.44 0.96
CA PRO A 114 -2.68 15.09 2.06
C PRO A 114 -3.37 14.28 3.16
N ALA A 115 -4.66 14.53 3.42
CA ALA A 115 -5.43 13.81 4.43
C ALA A 115 -5.53 12.30 4.14
N ALA A 116 -5.54 11.90 2.86
CA ALA A 116 -5.62 10.49 2.46
C ALA A 116 -4.35 9.69 2.78
N VAL A 117 -3.23 10.37 3.02
CA VAL A 117 -1.94 9.79 3.42
C VAL A 117 -1.68 10.01 4.90
N THR A 118 -1.81 11.24 5.37
CA THR A 118 -1.44 11.63 6.74
C THR A 118 -2.36 11.04 7.81
N GLN A 119 -3.68 10.97 7.58
CA GLN A 119 -4.59 10.42 8.59
C GLN A 119 -4.37 8.92 8.85
N PRO A 120 -4.23 8.06 7.81
CA PRO A 120 -3.87 6.66 8.04
C PRO A 120 -2.54 6.50 8.78
N ILE A 121 -1.52 7.29 8.44
CA ILE A 121 -0.21 7.21 9.09
C ILE A 121 -0.28 7.58 10.57
N VAL A 122 -0.99 8.66 10.91
CA VAL A 122 -1.22 9.05 12.31
C VAL A 122 -1.92 7.91 13.06
N ARG A 123 -2.98 7.34 12.50
CA ARG A 123 -3.70 6.20 13.10
C ARG A 123 -2.82 4.96 13.26
N MET A 124 -1.95 4.69 12.28
CA MET A 124 -0.98 3.59 12.39
C MET A 124 -0.02 3.82 13.54
N VAL A 125 0.48 5.05 13.73
CA VAL A 125 1.36 5.41 14.85
C VAL A 125 0.63 5.30 16.18
N GLU A 126 -0.60 5.82 16.30
CA GLU A 126 -1.43 5.70 17.50
C GLU A 126 -1.65 4.22 17.87
N THR A 127 -2.07 3.40 16.90
CA THR A 127 -2.27 1.96 17.10
C THR A 127 -0.96 1.23 17.44
N ALA A 128 0.17 1.65 16.85
CA ALA A 128 1.47 1.07 17.16
C ALA A 128 1.90 1.35 18.61
N ILE A 129 1.57 2.53 19.13
CA ILE A 129 1.80 2.86 20.55
C ILE A 129 0.95 1.94 21.45
N ASP A 130 -0.31 1.70 21.09
CA ASP A 130 -1.20 0.79 21.84
C ASP A 130 -0.71 -0.67 21.85
N LEU A 131 0.04 -1.08 20.81
CA LEU A 131 0.63 -2.43 20.72
C LEU A 131 1.95 -2.57 21.49
N ASP A 132 2.52 -1.48 22.02
CA ASP A 132 3.78 -1.53 22.75
C ASP A 132 3.59 -2.16 24.14
N ALA A 133 4.16 -3.35 24.32
CA ALA A 133 4.14 -4.06 25.59
C ALA A 133 5.24 -3.58 26.57
N GLY A 134 6.01 -2.54 26.23
CA GLY A 134 7.06 -1.96 27.05
C GLY A 134 8.34 -2.81 27.15
N HIS A 135 8.46 -3.85 26.31
CA HIS A 135 9.64 -4.71 26.24
C HIS A 135 9.85 -5.21 24.80
N TYR A 136 11.12 -5.41 24.43
CA TYR A 136 11.48 -5.88 23.09
C TYR A 136 11.65 -7.40 23.07
N THR A 137 11.02 -8.04 22.09
CA THR A 137 11.23 -9.46 21.78
C THR A 137 11.61 -9.61 20.31
N PRO A 138 12.81 -10.14 19.98
CA PRO A 138 13.31 -10.18 18.60
C PRO A 138 12.40 -10.85 17.57
N SER A 139 11.64 -11.86 17.98
CA SER A 139 10.73 -12.61 17.09
C SER A 139 9.28 -12.12 17.15
N SER A 140 9.01 -11.01 17.83
CA SER A 140 7.65 -10.46 17.94
C SER A 140 7.26 -9.71 16.68
N LEU A 141 6.16 -10.14 16.05
CA LEU A 141 5.56 -9.46 14.90
C LEU A 141 5.14 -8.03 15.27
N ASN A 142 4.66 -7.80 16.49
CA ASN A 142 4.29 -6.46 16.96
C ASN A 142 5.51 -5.54 17.04
N CYS A 143 6.63 -6.01 17.57
CA CYS A 143 7.86 -5.19 17.59
C CYS A 143 8.32 -4.83 16.17
N SER A 144 8.28 -5.79 15.23
CA SER A 144 8.60 -5.55 13.82
C SER A 144 7.64 -4.55 13.17
N ALA A 145 6.33 -4.69 13.42
CA ALA A 145 5.30 -3.79 12.91
C ALA A 145 5.48 -2.36 13.43
N ILE A 146 5.68 -2.18 14.75
CA ILE A 146 5.90 -0.87 15.38
C ILE A 146 7.12 -0.17 14.76
N LEU A 147 8.26 -0.87 14.66
CA LEU A 147 9.48 -0.31 14.09
C LEU A 147 9.30 0.08 12.62
N TYR A 148 8.56 -0.73 11.85
CA TYR A 148 8.27 -0.43 10.47
C TYR A 148 7.33 0.78 10.33
N VAL A 149 6.26 0.86 11.13
CA VAL A 149 5.34 2.01 11.14
C VAL A 149 6.09 3.31 11.45
N MET A 150 6.95 3.31 12.47
CA MET A 150 7.77 4.49 12.80
C MET A 150 8.70 4.88 11.66
N ARG A 151 9.35 3.89 11.01
CA ARG A 151 10.21 4.14 9.84
C ARG A 151 9.43 4.77 8.69
N VAL A 152 8.25 4.25 8.35
CA VAL A 152 7.42 4.83 7.28
C VAL A 152 7.00 6.24 7.65
N ALA A 153 6.54 6.47 8.88
CA ALA A 153 6.13 7.80 9.34
C ALA A 153 7.25 8.84 9.24
N THR A 154 8.51 8.47 9.52
CA THR A 154 9.67 9.37 9.38
C THR A 154 10.15 9.61 7.95
N ARG A 155 9.74 8.77 7.00
CA ARG A 155 10.12 8.90 5.58
C ARG A 155 9.14 9.79 4.81
N LEU A 156 7.98 10.08 5.39
CA LEU A 156 6.94 10.96 4.85
C LEU A 156 7.10 12.38 5.38
#